data_AF-A0A537UX65-F1
#
_entry.id   AF-A0A537UX65-F1
#
_cell.length_a   1.000
_cell.length_b   1.000
_cell.length_c   1.000
_cell.angle_alpha   90.00
_cell.angle_beta   90.00
_cell.angle_gamma   90.00
#
_symmetry.space_group_name_H-M   'P 1'
#
loop_
_entity.id
_entity.type
_entity.pdbx_description
1 polymer ?
#
loop_
_entity_poly.entity_id
_entity_poly.type
_entity_poly.pdbx_seq_one_letter_code
_entity_poly.pdbx_strand_id
1 'polypeptide(L)'
;MEATVDAFDKLEDVPIGYWHVLLQDELPNGAAGLHKRDDNKQPFALVALTTNWPVFMSHEVLEMLVDPQGTLTRAGNSLKSDQGRVEYLIEVCDPCQASRFAYSVNSVMVSDFYTPQYFDPVKSSGVRYSFSGQVRGPREVLDGGYLSWFDPQTRHLFQLQVDGKKKTIADRGEVPFAAESLRALSDRVSADRRDSVIKGGSRAGLRLNAETDYRKRARVEKPKLTAVDHAQVAHARNLWAQLERIAAAE
;
A
#
# COMPACT_ATOMS: atom_id res chain seq x y z
N MET A 1 4.63 8.48 -15.51
CA MET A 1 5.23 7.15 -15.37
C MET A 1 4.29 6.16 -16.02
N GLU A 2 4.82 5.17 -16.73
CA GLU A 2 4.06 4.10 -17.35
C GLU A 2 4.47 2.80 -16.66
N ALA A 3 3.51 1.96 -16.30
CA ALA A 3 3.72 0.68 -15.64
C ALA A 3 2.74 -0.36 -16.20
N THR A 4 3.18 -1.60 -16.30
CA THR A 4 2.38 -2.75 -16.73
C THR A 4 2.24 -3.74 -15.59
N VAL A 5 1.20 -4.56 -15.63
CA VAL A 5 0.95 -5.63 -14.65
C VAL A 5 0.76 -6.93 -15.41
N ASP A 6 1.55 -7.94 -15.07
CA ASP A 6 1.45 -9.30 -15.59
C ASP A 6 1.14 -10.26 -14.43
N ALA A 7 0.34 -11.28 -14.69
CA ALA A 7 -0.05 -12.28 -13.70
C ALA A 7 0.80 -13.54 -13.84
N PHE A 8 1.28 -14.06 -12.69
CA PHE A 8 2.07 -15.29 -12.61
C PHE A 8 1.49 -16.20 -11.54
N ASP A 9 1.46 -17.50 -11.81
CA ASP A 9 0.91 -18.51 -10.88
C ASP A 9 1.86 -18.84 -9.72
N LYS A 10 3.16 -18.59 -9.90
CA LYS A 10 4.22 -18.89 -8.94
C LYS A 10 5.24 -17.78 -8.91
N LEU A 11 5.85 -17.59 -7.74
CA LEU A 11 6.87 -16.58 -7.55
C LEU A 11 8.14 -16.88 -8.36
N GLU A 12 8.46 -18.16 -8.57
CA GLU A 12 9.61 -18.58 -9.36
C GLU A 12 9.45 -18.29 -10.86
N ASP A 13 8.22 -18.01 -11.32
CA ASP A 13 7.93 -17.68 -12.71
C ASP A 13 8.05 -16.15 -12.96
N VAL A 14 8.25 -15.34 -11.90
CA VAL A 14 8.33 -13.88 -12.01
C VAL A 14 9.71 -13.45 -12.54
N PRO A 15 9.78 -12.64 -13.62
CA PRO A 15 11.06 -12.17 -14.14
C PRO A 15 11.79 -11.21 -13.20
N ILE A 16 13.12 -11.27 -13.24
CA ILE A 16 13.97 -10.28 -12.55
C ILE A 16 13.63 -8.88 -13.09
N GLY A 17 13.48 -7.93 -12.17
CA GLY A 17 13.13 -6.54 -12.48
C GLY A 17 11.65 -6.21 -12.24
N TYR A 18 10.79 -7.20 -12.01
CA TYR A 18 9.40 -6.98 -11.60
C TYR A 18 9.32 -6.63 -10.11
N TRP A 19 8.46 -5.68 -9.76
CA TRP A 19 8.01 -5.53 -8.37
C TRP A 19 6.85 -6.50 -8.12
N HIS A 20 6.80 -7.04 -6.90
CA HIS A 20 5.83 -8.10 -6.59
C HIS A 20 4.57 -7.53 -5.98
N VAL A 21 3.42 -8.05 -6.39
CA VAL A 21 2.17 -7.95 -5.63
C VAL A 21 1.71 -9.35 -5.33
N LEU A 22 1.73 -9.74 -4.06
CA LEU A 22 1.42 -11.08 -3.62
C LEU A 22 0.01 -11.10 -3.04
N LEU A 23 -0.89 -11.83 -3.72
CA LEU A 23 -2.23 -12.10 -3.21
C LEU A 23 -2.17 -13.24 -2.20
N GLN A 24 -2.71 -13.04 -0.99
CA GLN A 24 -2.73 -14.04 0.07
C GLN A 24 -4.12 -14.12 0.69
N ASP A 25 -4.53 -15.30 1.17
CA ASP A 25 -5.83 -15.48 1.82
C ASP A 25 -5.97 -14.60 3.08
N GLU A 26 -4.90 -14.55 3.88
CA GLU A 26 -4.80 -13.74 5.09
C GLU A 26 -3.44 -13.05 5.12
N LEU A 27 -3.42 -11.82 5.64
CA LEU A 27 -2.20 -11.08 5.90
C LEU A 27 -1.95 -10.98 7.40
N PRO A 28 -0.68 -10.73 7.78
CA PRO A 28 -0.31 -10.49 9.17
C PRO A 28 -1.14 -9.36 9.79
N ASN A 29 -1.49 -9.50 11.08
CA ASN A 29 -2.41 -8.62 11.83
C ASN A 29 -3.79 -8.37 11.18
N GLY A 30 -4.24 -9.24 10.27
CA GLY A 30 -5.52 -9.06 9.57
C GLY A 30 -5.53 -7.87 8.60
N ALA A 31 -4.37 -7.33 8.24
CA ALA A 31 -4.25 -6.26 7.27
C ALA A 31 -4.87 -6.66 5.92
N ALA A 32 -5.27 -5.67 5.14
CA ALA A 32 -5.82 -5.92 3.80
C ALA A 32 -4.86 -5.54 2.66
N GLY A 33 -3.87 -4.71 2.97
CA GLY A 33 -2.80 -4.29 2.07
C GLY A 33 -1.60 -3.83 2.88
N LEU A 34 -0.39 -4.20 2.45
CA LEU A 34 0.87 -3.79 3.04
C LEU A 34 1.89 -3.49 1.94
N HIS A 35 2.55 -2.34 2.04
CA HIS A 35 3.70 -1.97 1.22
C HIS A 35 4.99 -2.22 2.02
N LYS A 36 5.80 -3.19 1.58
CA LYS A 36 7.05 -3.59 2.23
C LYS A 36 8.24 -3.55 1.28
N ARG A 37 9.43 -3.77 1.84
CA ARG A 37 10.66 -3.98 1.08
C ARG A 37 11.30 -5.31 1.43
N ASP A 38 11.87 -5.95 0.42
CA ASP A 38 12.67 -7.14 0.66
C ASP A 38 14.02 -6.80 1.31
N ASP A 39 14.78 -7.82 1.71
CA ASP A 39 16.12 -7.63 2.27
C ASP A 39 17.08 -6.88 1.32
N ASN A 40 16.82 -6.92 0.00
CA ASN A 40 17.56 -6.22 -1.06
C ASN A 40 16.98 -4.82 -1.38
N LYS A 41 16.00 -4.35 -0.60
CA LYS A 41 15.31 -3.05 -0.75
C LYS A 41 14.39 -2.96 -1.98
N GLN A 42 14.03 -4.09 -2.57
CA GLN A 42 13.03 -4.15 -3.64
C GLN A 42 11.62 -4.01 -3.04
N PRO A 43 10.79 -3.09 -3.54
CA PRO A 43 9.42 -2.96 -3.08
C PRO A 43 8.60 -4.19 -3.45
N PHE A 44 7.70 -4.57 -2.55
CA PHE A 44 6.61 -5.47 -2.83
C PHE A 44 5.37 -5.10 -2.03
N ALA A 45 4.22 -5.51 -2.55
CA ALA A 45 2.95 -5.41 -1.85
C ALA A 45 2.44 -6.78 -1.43
N LEU A 46 1.82 -6.86 -0.27
CA LEU A 46 0.97 -7.97 0.15
C LEU A 46 -0.48 -7.50 0.12
N VAL A 47 -1.37 -8.29 -0.46
CA VAL A 47 -2.79 -7.94 -0.61
C VAL A 47 -3.66 -9.11 -0.18
N ALA A 48 -4.61 -8.87 0.72
CA ALA A 48 -5.55 -9.89 1.16
C ALA A 48 -6.57 -10.18 0.06
N LEU A 49 -6.82 -11.46 -0.20
CA LEU A 49 -7.75 -11.95 -1.21
C LEU A 49 -9.21 -11.83 -0.73
N THR A 50 -9.70 -10.60 -0.68
CA THR A 50 -11.09 -10.27 -0.35
C THR A 50 -11.89 -9.97 -1.61
N THR A 51 -13.22 -9.87 -1.53
CA THR A 51 -14.02 -9.42 -2.70
C THR A 51 -13.67 -8.00 -3.20
N ASN A 52 -12.98 -7.20 -2.39
CA ASN A 52 -12.53 -5.85 -2.73
C ASN A 52 -11.01 -5.77 -2.96
N TRP A 53 -10.34 -6.92 -3.16
CA TRP A 53 -8.89 -7.00 -3.42
C TRP A 53 -8.36 -6.08 -4.54
N PRO A 54 -9.12 -5.75 -5.62
CA PRO A 54 -8.60 -4.82 -6.64
C PRO A 54 -8.38 -3.39 -6.11
N VAL A 55 -9.18 -2.94 -5.13
CA VAL A 55 -9.00 -1.64 -4.48
C VAL A 55 -7.74 -1.64 -3.64
N PHE A 56 -7.49 -2.71 -2.87
CA PHE A 56 -6.27 -2.88 -2.10
C PHE A 56 -5.03 -2.99 -2.99
N MET A 57 -5.09 -3.82 -4.04
CA MET A 57 -4.00 -3.95 -5.00
C MET A 57 -3.65 -2.60 -5.63
N SER A 58 -4.65 -1.90 -6.18
CA SER A 58 -4.40 -0.59 -6.80
C SER A 58 -3.89 0.44 -5.80
N HIS A 59 -4.36 0.41 -4.56
CA HIS A 59 -3.84 1.24 -3.47
C HIS A 59 -2.33 1.01 -3.29
N GLU A 60 -1.93 -0.22 -2.98
CA GLU A 60 -0.52 -0.53 -2.71
C GLU A 60 0.37 -0.29 -3.94
N VAL A 61 -0.12 -0.62 -5.15
CA VAL A 61 0.61 -0.34 -6.39
C VAL A 61 0.81 1.16 -6.59
N LEU A 62 -0.23 1.99 -6.46
CA LEU A 62 -0.10 3.45 -6.62
C LEU A 62 0.88 4.05 -5.61
N GLU A 63 0.89 3.54 -4.37
CA GLU A 63 1.84 4.01 -3.37
C GLU A 63 3.28 3.55 -3.64
N MET A 64 3.48 2.29 -4.09
CA MET A 64 4.79 1.81 -4.56
C MET A 64 5.29 2.60 -5.76
N LEU A 65 4.42 2.95 -6.71
CA LEU A 65 4.80 3.71 -7.90
C LEU A 65 5.28 5.13 -7.57
N VAL A 66 4.75 5.73 -6.49
CA VAL A 66 5.10 7.10 -6.09
C VAL A 66 6.26 7.12 -5.10
N ASP A 67 6.30 6.21 -4.14
CA ASP A 67 7.37 6.12 -3.14
C ASP A 67 7.77 4.66 -2.94
N PRO A 68 8.55 4.06 -3.87
CA PRO A 68 8.94 2.65 -3.79
C PRO A 68 9.72 2.30 -2.53
N GLN A 69 10.22 3.29 -1.80
CA GLN A 69 11.01 3.07 -0.60
C GLN A 69 10.22 3.32 0.69
N GLY A 70 9.00 3.86 0.63
CA GLY A 70 8.22 4.20 1.82
C GLY A 70 8.88 5.27 2.71
N THR A 71 9.76 6.09 2.13
CA THR A 71 10.58 7.08 2.84
C THR A 71 10.37 8.50 2.35
N LEU A 72 9.63 8.70 1.27
CA LEU A 72 9.45 10.01 0.66
C LEU A 72 8.58 10.88 1.58
N THR A 73 9.09 12.06 1.88
CA THR A 73 8.36 13.07 2.66
C THR A 73 8.27 14.39 1.92
N ARG A 74 7.31 15.23 2.32
CA ARG A 74 7.17 16.60 1.85
C ARG A 74 7.03 17.56 3.04
N ALA A 75 7.93 18.53 3.09
CA ALA A 75 7.92 19.53 4.15
C ALA A 75 6.69 20.46 4.04
N GLY A 76 5.99 20.68 5.15
CA GLY A 76 4.80 21.54 5.23
C GLY A 76 4.62 22.16 6.61
N ASN A 77 3.69 23.11 6.74
CA ASN A 77 3.27 23.57 8.07
C ASN A 77 2.37 22.50 8.68
N SER A 78 2.58 22.17 9.96
CA SER A 78 1.78 21.15 10.63
C SER A 78 0.29 21.48 10.64
N LEU A 79 -0.54 20.44 10.62
CA LEU A 79 -1.98 20.56 10.88
C LEU A 79 -2.27 20.65 12.39
N LYS A 80 -1.28 20.35 13.24
CA LYS A 80 -1.34 20.54 14.68
C LYS A 80 -0.83 21.95 15.01
N SER A 81 -1.66 22.76 15.66
CA SER A 81 -1.44 24.21 15.82
C SER A 81 -0.21 24.61 16.65
N ASP A 82 0.28 23.72 17.49
CA ASP A 82 1.46 23.92 18.36
C ASP A 82 2.76 23.33 17.75
N GLN A 83 2.71 22.83 16.51
CA GLN A 83 3.88 22.39 15.75
C GLN A 83 4.25 23.40 14.67
N GLY A 84 5.54 23.43 14.32
CA GLY A 84 6.08 24.24 13.24
C GLY A 84 6.04 23.53 11.88
N ARG A 85 7.21 23.51 11.22
CA ARG A 85 7.41 22.76 9.97
C ARG A 85 7.61 21.27 10.29
N VAL A 86 6.90 20.43 9.55
CA VAL A 86 6.91 18.97 9.69
C VAL A 86 7.11 18.31 8.32
N GLU A 87 7.37 17.01 8.34
CA GLU A 87 7.59 16.20 7.15
C GLU A 87 6.39 15.27 6.92
N TYR A 88 5.50 15.62 5.99
CA TYR A 88 4.38 14.76 5.64
C TYR A 88 4.86 13.52 4.90
N LEU A 89 4.42 12.35 5.33
CA LEU A 89 4.69 11.10 4.64
C LEU A 89 3.87 11.04 3.34
N ILE A 90 4.49 10.62 2.24
CA ILE A 90 3.82 10.49 0.95
C ILE A 90 3.09 9.15 0.89
N GLU A 91 1.81 9.15 1.24
CA GLU A 91 0.86 8.05 1.11
C GLU A 91 -0.29 8.49 0.19
N VAL A 92 -0.13 8.30 -1.13
CA VAL A 92 -1.00 8.97 -2.12
C VAL A 92 -2.46 8.55 -2.05
N CYS A 93 -2.75 7.37 -1.52
CA CYS A 93 -4.09 6.81 -1.45
C CYS A 93 -4.72 7.05 -0.06
N ASP A 94 -3.92 7.06 1.01
CA ASP A 94 -4.40 7.06 2.39
C ASP A 94 -5.39 8.19 2.76
N PRO A 95 -5.22 9.46 2.30
CA PRO A 95 -6.17 10.52 2.61
C PRO A 95 -7.57 10.31 2.02
N CYS A 96 -7.71 9.50 0.96
CA CYS A 96 -8.96 9.21 0.27
C CYS A 96 -9.27 7.71 0.16
N GLN A 97 -8.63 6.87 0.98
CA GLN A 97 -8.58 5.43 0.77
C GLN A 97 -9.91 4.68 0.83
N ALA A 98 -10.93 5.21 1.52
CA ALA A 98 -12.14 4.46 1.80
C ALA A 98 -12.89 4.07 0.52
N SER A 99 -13.44 2.84 0.45
CA SER A 99 -14.00 2.28 -0.80
C SER A 99 -15.11 3.13 -1.44
N ARG A 100 -15.80 3.97 -0.67
CA ARG A 100 -16.82 4.89 -1.21
C ARG A 100 -16.24 6.01 -2.10
N PHE A 101 -14.94 6.23 -2.03
CA PHE A 101 -14.23 7.23 -2.84
C PHE A 101 -13.44 6.60 -3.99
N ALA A 102 -13.38 5.27 -4.04
CA ALA A 102 -12.83 4.53 -5.17
C ALA A 102 -13.58 4.87 -6.48
N TYR A 103 -12.92 4.68 -7.61
CA TYR A 103 -13.50 4.87 -8.94
C TYR A 103 -13.40 3.57 -9.76
N SER A 104 -14.13 3.49 -10.87
CA SER A 104 -14.13 2.31 -11.73
C SER A 104 -13.30 2.51 -12.99
N VAL A 105 -12.59 1.44 -13.39
CA VAL A 105 -11.92 1.30 -14.69
C VAL A 105 -12.40 -0.02 -15.28
N ASN A 106 -13.09 0.02 -16.43
CA ASN A 106 -13.66 -1.18 -17.06
C ASN A 106 -14.45 -2.07 -16.07
N SER A 107 -15.28 -1.44 -15.24
CA SER A 107 -16.09 -2.09 -14.18
C SER A 107 -15.30 -2.68 -13.00
N VAL A 108 -13.98 -2.51 -12.94
CA VAL A 108 -13.15 -2.87 -11.77
C VAL A 108 -13.00 -1.64 -10.88
N MET A 109 -13.33 -1.77 -9.60
CA MET A 109 -13.12 -0.71 -8.61
C MET A 109 -11.65 -0.60 -8.23
N VAL A 110 -11.11 0.62 -8.23
CA VAL A 110 -9.71 0.92 -7.89
C VAL A 110 -9.61 2.13 -6.97
N SER A 111 -8.53 2.19 -6.18
CA SER A 111 -8.31 3.26 -5.20
C SER A 111 -8.16 4.64 -5.86
N ASP A 112 -8.71 5.67 -5.23
CA ASP A 112 -8.42 7.07 -5.59
C ASP A 112 -7.08 7.49 -4.95
N PHE A 113 -6.44 8.48 -5.55
CA PHE A 113 -5.15 8.98 -5.10
C PHE A 113 -5.03 10.48 -5.29
N TYR A 114 -4.28 11.15 -4.41
CA TYR A 114 -4.05 12.58 -4.54
C TYR A 114 -2.99 12.92 -5.62
N THR A 115 -3.06 14.15 -6.12
CA THR A 115 -2.14 14.71 -7.12
C THR A 115 -0.99 15.48 -6.46
N PRO A 116 0.06 15.88 -7.20
CA PRO A 116 1.14 16.71 -6.63
C PRO A 116 0.68 18.03 -5.98
N GLN A 117 -0.46 18.57 -6.40
CA GLN A 117 -1.07 19.79 -5.86
C GLN A 117 -1.66 19.59 -4.45
N TYR A 118 -1.81 18.35 -3.97
CA TYR A 118 -2.29 18.04 -2.62
C TYR A 118 -1.55 18.80 -1.51
N PHE A 119 -0.28 19.14 -1.73
CA PHE A 119 0.55 19.85 -0.76
C PHE A 119 0.72 21.34 -1.05
N ASP A 120 -0.07 21.92 -1.95
CA ASP A 120 -0.06 23.36 -2.18
C ASP A 120 -0.31 24.13 -0.86
N PRO A 121 0.25 25.33 -0.72
CA PRO A 121 0.07 26.11 0.52
C PRO A 121 -1.37 26.60 0.66
N VAL A 122 -2.05 26.88 -0.45
CA VAL A 122 -3.41 27.43 -0.51
C VAL A 122 -4.24 26.73 -1.57
N LYS A 123 -5.57 26.76 -1.38
CA LYS A 123 -6.51 26.23 -2.37
C LYS A 123 -6.56 27.13 -3.61
N SER A 124 -6.59 26.51 -4.78
CA SER A 124 -6.71 27.21 -6.07
C SER A 124 -7.91 26.73 -6.86
N SER A 125 -8.59 27.64 -7.58
CA SER A 125 -9.72 27.28 -8.46
C SER A 125 -9.24 26.48 -9.67
N GLY A 126 -10.01 25.49 -10.09
CA GLY A 126 -9.69 24.67 -11.28
C GLY A 126 -8.59 23.63 -11.05
N VAL A 127 -8.02 23.55 -9.84
CA VAL A 127 -7.06 22.52 -9.46
C VAL A 127 -7.77 21.27 -8.99
N ARG A 128 -7.31 20.13 -9.49
CA ARG A 128 -7.74 18.80 -9.06
C ARG A 128 -6.76 18.29 -8.02
N TYR A 129 -7.22 17.99 -6.81
CA TYR A 129 -6.36 17.50 -5.73
C TYR A 129 -6.30 15.98 -5.61
N SER A 130 -7.28 15.24 -6.15
CA SER A 130 -7.23 13.78 -6.34
C SER A 130 -7.71 13.38 -7.73
N PHE A 131 -7.35 12.18 -8.20
CA PHE A 131 -7.71 11.72 -9.53
C PHE A 131 -9.23 11.80 -9.78
N SER A 132 -10.04 11.34 -8.84
CA SER A 132 -11.50 11.42 -8.88
C SER A 132 -12.07 12.84 -8.66
N GLY A 133 -11.24 13.79 -8.18
CA GLY A 133 -11.64 15.15 -7.84
C GLY A 133 -12.41 15.28 -6.51
N GLN A 134 -12.45 14.22 -5.70
CA GLN A 134 -13.16 14.21 -4.43
C GLN A 134 -12.40 14.95 -3.32
N VAL A 135 -11.06 14.96 -3.38
CA VAL A 135 -10.26 15.89 -2.58
C VAL A 135 -10.39 17.29 -3.19
N ARG A 136 -10.87 18.25 -2.40
CA ARG A 136 -11.25 19.60 -2.82
C ARG A 136 -10.28 20.68 -2.36
N GLY A 137 -9.24 20.33 -1.62
CA GLY A 137 -8.22 21.28 -1.19
C GLY A 137 -6.92 20.62 -0.69
N PRO A 138 -5.89 21.43 -0.43
CA PRO A 138 -4.62 20.92 0.04
C PRO A 138 -4.73 20.25 1.41
N ARG A 139 -4.02 19.12 1.60
CA ARG A 139 -3.97 18.34 2.85
C ARG A 139 -5.34 17.96 3.41
N GLU A 140 -6.37 17.93 2.56
CA GLU A 140 -7.69 17.44 2.97
C GLU A 140 -7.66 15.92 3.12
N VAL A 141 -8.21 15.44 4.22
CA VAL A 141 -8.40 14.03 4.48
C VAL A 141 -9.90 13.77 4.41
N LEU A 142 -10.30 12.86 3.53
CA LEU A 142 -11.69 12.46 3.39
C LEU A 142 -12.07 11.49 4.51
N ASP A 143 -13.37 11.33 4.71
CA ASP A 143 -13.90 10.46 5.76
C ASP A 143 -13.41 9.00 5.60
N GLY A 144 -12.94 8.37 6.66
CA GLY A 144 -12.26 7.07 6.62
C GLY A 144 -10.78 7.13 6.18
N GLY A 145 -10.29 8.26 5.68
CA GLY A 145 -8.87 8.45 5.35
C GLY A 145 -8.02 8.82 6.57
N TYR A 146 -6.72 8.95 6.32
CA TYR A 146 -5.76 9.55 7.25
C TYR A 146 -4.60 10.24 6.53
N LEU A 147 -3.84 11.06 7.27
CA LEU A 147 -2.60 11.69 6.81
C LEU A 147 -1.55 11.64 7.91
N SER A 148 -0.39 11.07 7.62
CA SER A 148 0.73 10.91 8.54
C SER A 148 1.81 11.98 8.33
N TRP A 149 2.46 12.42 9.40
CA TRP A 149 3.65 13.27 9.32
C TRP A 149 4.63 13.00 10.46
N PHE A 150 5.91 13.15 10.17
CA PHE A 150 6.98 13.12 11.14
C PHE A 150 7.26 14.54 11.66
N ASP A 151 7.33 14.68 12.97
CA ASP A 151 7.77 15.91 13.63
C ASP A 151 9.25 15.80 14.01
N PRO A 152 10.17 16.55 13.36
CA PRO A 152 11.60 16.43 13.63
C PRO A 152 12.00 16.95 15.01
N GLN A 153 11.19 17.76 15.69
CA GLN A 153 11.51 18.27 17.03
C GLN A 153 11.35 17.19 18.10
N THR A 154 10.27 16.44 18.02
CA THR A 154 9.93 15.37 18.98
C THR A 154 10.40 14.00 18.50
N ARG A 155 10.67 13.86 17.20
CA ARG A 155 10.85 12.59 16.49
C ARG A 155 9.64 11.67 16.55
N HIS A 156 8.43 12.22 16.72
CA HIS A 156 7.22 11.41 16.77
C HIS A 156 6.53 11.35 15.41
N LEU A 157 5.86 10.24 15.16
CA LEU A 157 4.90 10.10 14.07
C LEU A 157 3.55 10.63 14.57
N PHE A 158 2.95 11.55 13.83
CA PHE A 158 1.60 12.03 14.08
C PHE A 158 0.68 11.65 12.93
N GLN A 159 -0.60 11.53 13.23
CA GLN A 159 -1.59 11.17 12.22
C GLN A 159 -2.89 11.93 12.44
N LEU A 160 -3.39 12.57 11.38
CA LEU A 160 -4.76 13.08 11.30
C LEU A 160 -5.65 11.98 10.73
N GLN A 161 -6.72 11.64 11.46
CA GLN A 161 -7.75 10.70 11.03
C GLN A 161 -9.11 11.39 10.95
N VAL A 162 -9.97 10.92 10.04
CA VAL A 162 -11.33 11.47 9.85
C VAL A 162 -12.37 10.37 9.95
N ASP A 163 -13.26 10.43 10.93
CA ASP A 163 -14.32 9.45 11.16
C ASP A 163 -15.68 10.12 11.37
N GLY A 164 -16.65 9.82 10.52
CA GLY A 164 -17.94 10.52 10.51
C GLY A 164 -17.77 12.05 10.42
N LYS A 165 -16.79 12.53 9.63
CA LYS A 165 -16.34 13.94 9.53
C LYS A 165 -15.60 14.49 10.77
N LYS A 166 -15.47 13.75 11.86
CA LYS A 166 -14.70 14.16 13.03
C LYS A 166 -13.20 14.00 12.74
N LYS A 167 -12.44 15.09 12.90
CA LYS A 167 -10.98 15.11 12.76
C LYS A 167 -10.32 14.83 14.12
N THR A 168 -9.42 13.86 14.16
CA THR A 168 -8.63 13.52 15.36
C THR A 168 -7.15 13.49 14.99
N ILE A 169 -6.32 14.25 15.68
CA ILE A 169 -4.86 14.16 15.57
C ILE A 169 -4.36 13.31 16.73
N ALA A 170 -3.65 12.23 16.42
CA ALA A 170 -3.03 11.34 17.40
C ALA A 170 -1.51 11.39 17.27
N ASP A 171 -0.83 11.37 18.42
CA ASP A 171 0.58 11.02 18.52
C ASP A 171 0.67 9.49 18.46
N ARG A 172 1.44 8.98 17.50
CA ARG A 172 1.65 7.54 17.25
C ARG A 172 2.96 7.03 17.85
N GLY A 173 3.66 7.88 18.60
CA GLY A 173 4.88 7.56 19.32
C GLY A 173 6.14 7.95 18.57
N GLU A 174 7.27 7.79 19.27
CA GLU A 174 8.60 8.05 18.75
C GLU A 174 8.92 7.12 17.58
N VAL A 175 9.53 7.67 16.53
CA VAL A 175 10.09 6.93 15.40
C VAL A 175 11.50 6.43 15.79
N PRO A 176 11.70 5.11 15.97
CA PRO A 176 13.01 4.57 16.30
C PRO A 176 14.04 4.86 15.20
N PHE A 177 15.31 5.09 15.56
CA PHE A 177 16.38 5.24 14.58
C PHE A 177 16.57 3.98 13.70
N ALA A 178 16.22 2.81 14.24
CA ALA A 178 16.26 1.53 13.54
C ALA A 178 14.93 1.18 12.84
N ALA A 179 13.99 2.13 12.71
CA ALA A 179 12.75 1.89 12.01
C ALA A 179 13.03 1.48 10.55
N GLU A 180 12.32 0.47 10.06
CA GLU A 180 12.42 0.04 8.66
C GLU A 180 12.13 1.19 7.70
N SER A 181 11.02 1.89 7.91
CA SER A 181 10.66 3.13 7.23
C SER A 181 9.53 3.84 7.98
N LEU A 182 9.32 5.13 7.67
CA LEU A 182 8.14 5.85 8.16
C LEU A 182 6.85 5.18 7.69
N ARG A 183 6.82 4.66 6.45
CA ARG A 183 5.69 3.88 5.94
C ARG A 183 5.39 2.65 6.78
N ALA A 184 6.38 1.79 7.03
CA ALA A 184 6.17 0.57 7.80
C ALA A 184 5.64 0.86 9.22
N LEU A 185 6.03 1.99 9.82
CA LEU A 185 5.49 2.42 11.11
C LEU A 185 4.05 2.95 10.98
N SER A 186 3.78 3.78 9.97
CA SER A 186 2.44 4.31 9.64
C SER A 186 1.42 3.19 9.41
N ASP A 187 1.80 2.18 8.60
CA ASP A 187 0.98 1.01 8.32
C ASP A 187 0.69 0.22 9.61
N ARG A 188 1.72 -0.02 10.44
CA ARG A 188 1.56 -0.76 11.71
C ARG A 188 0.54 -0.11 12.64
N VAL A 189 0.55 1.22 12.76
CA VAL A 189 -0.38 1.94 13.64
C VAL A 189 -1.75 2.21 13.00
N SER A 190 -1.93 1.83 11.73
CA SER A 190 -3.13 2.12 10.93
C SER A 190 -3.80 0.88 10.33
N ALA A 191 -3.24 -0.32 10.53
CA ALA A 191 -3.72 -1.56 9.92
C ALA A 191 -5.21 -1.83 10.17
N ASP A 192 -5.65 -1.76 11.43
CA ASP A 192 -7.06 -1.96 11.82
C ASP A 192 -8.01 -0.98 11.11
N ARG A 193 -7.54 0.26 10.92
CA ARG A 193 -8.33 1.32 10.27
C ARG A 193 -8.51 1.00 8.79
N ARG A 194 -7.43 0.66 8.08
CA ARG A 194 -7.45 0.41 6.63
C ARG A 194 -8.45 -0.71 6.28
N ASP A 195 -8.44 -1.81 7.04
CA ASP A 195 -9.39 -2.91 6.86
C ASP A 195 -10.85 -2.46 7.08
N SER A 196 -11.11 -1.64 8.11
CA SER A 196 -12.47 -1.18 8.43
C SER A 196 -13.08 -0.22 7.41
N VAL A 197 -12.26 0.63 6.76
CA VAL A 197 -12.75 1.71 5.87
C VAL A 197 -12.76 1.31 4.40
N ILE A 198 -11.84 0.45 4.00
CA ILE A 198 -11.83 -0.18 2.68
C ILE A 198 -12.64 -1.46 2.79
N LYS A 199 -13.97 -1.35 3.02
CA LYS A 199 -14.91 -2.47 3.29
C LYS A 199 -14.44 -3.79 2.67
N GLY A 200 -13.70 -4.59 3.44
CA GLY A 200 -13.20 -5.89 3.02
C GLY A 200 -14.40 -6.82 2.92
N GLY A 201 -15.06 -6.87 1.77
CA GLY A 201 -16.21 -7.76 1.63
C GLY A 201 -15.77 -9.20 1.86
N SER A 202 -16.69 -10.03 2.36
CA SER A 202 -16.48 -11.40 2.85
C SER A 202 -15.24 -12.11 2.30
N ARG A 203 -14.33 -12.54 3.21
CA ARG A 203 -13.22 -13.47 2.90
C ARG A 203 -13.72 -14.83 2.39
N ALA A 204 -15.01 -15.15 2.57
CA ALA A 204 -15.60 -16.45 2.25
C ALA A 204 -15.97 -16.65 0.76
N GLY A 205 -15.61 -15.73 -0.14
CA GLY A 205 -16.11 -15.72 -1.52
C GLY A 205 -15.14 -16.15 -2.62
N LEU A 206 -13.82 -16.15 -2.37
CA LEU A 206 -12.82 -16.43 -3.42
C LEU A 206 -12.16 -17.80 -3.21
N ARG A 207 -12.97 -18.86 -3.13
CA ARG A 207 -12.42 -20.19 -3.41
C ARG A 207 -12.15 -20.23 -4.90
N LEU A 208 -10.88 -20.17 -5.31
CA LEU A 208 -10.49 -20.58 -6.65
C LEU A 208 -10.98 -22.01 -6.82
N ASN A 209 -12.04 -22.20 -7.63
CA ASN A 209 -12.61 -23.51 -7.86
C ASN A 209 -11.49 -24.41 -8.39
N ALA A 210 -11.25 -25.55 -7.75
CA ALA A 210 -10.24 -26.52 -8.17
C ALA A 210 -10.48 -27.04 -9.61
N GLU A 211 -11.64 -26.74 -10.21
CA GLU A 211 -11.96 -27.02 -11.61
C GLU A 211 -11.14 -26.19 -12.62
N THR A 212 -10.52 -25.08 -12.21
CA THR A 212 -9.58 -24.30 -13.04
C THR A 212 -8.11 -24.67 -12.82
N ASP A 213 -7.81 -25.73 -12.06
CA ASP A 213 -6.45 -26.21 -11.85
C ASP A 213 -5.90 -26.93 -13.10
N TYR A 214 -5.44 -26.13 -14.08
CA TYR A 214 -4.80 -26.61 -15.31
C TYR A 214 -3.53 -27.43 -15.04
N ARG A 215 -2.99 -27.41 -13.81
CA ARG A 215 -1.78 -28.16 -13.41
C ARG A 215 -1.96 -29.68 -13.53
N LYS A 216 -3.18 -30.20 -13.42
CA LYS A 216 -3.45 -31.66 -13.55
C LYS A 216 -3.40 -32.19 -14.98
N ARG A 217 -3.35 -31.32 -16.00
CA ARG A 217 -3.34 -31.73 -17.42
C ARG A 217 -2.05 -31.38 -18.17
N ALA A 218 -1.15 -30.59 -17.57
CA ALA A 218 0.10 -30.20 -18.20
C ALA A 218 1.19 -31.25 -17.95
N ARG A 219 1.58 -31.97 -19.01
CA ARG A 219 2.79 -32.81 -19.01
C ARG A 219 3.99 -31.88 -19.23
N VAL A 220 4.60 -31.42 -18.14
CA VAL A 220 5.79 -30.54 -18.21
C VAL A 220 7.04 -31.41 -18.22
N GLU A 221 7.72 -31.49 -19.37
CA GLU A 221 9.12 -31.90 -19.38
C GLU A 221 9.92 -30.87 -18.60
N LYS A 222 10.71 -31.29 -17.61
CA LYS A 222 11.56 -30.37 -16.84
C LYS A 222 12.65 -29.83 -17.78
N PRO A 223 12.59 -28.56 -18.21
CA PRO A 223 13.60 -28.02 -19.09
C PRO A 223 14.92 -27.89 -18.33
N LYS A 224 16.03 -27.87 -19.08
CA LYS A 224 17.33 -27.56 -18.52
C LYS A 224 17.34 -26.07 -18.15
N LEU A 225 17.41 -25.76 -16.87
CA LEU A 225 17.39 -24.39 -16.36
C LEU A 225 18.60 -23.60 -16.89
N THR A 226 18.34 -22.37 -17.31
CA THR A 226 19.33 -21.37 -17.66
C THR A 226 19.86 -20.66 -16.40
N ALA A 227 20.94 -19.89 -16.54
CA ALA A 227 21.44 -19.04 -15.46
C ALA A 227 20.39 -17.99 -15.02
N VAL A 228 19.54 -17.54 -15.93
CA VAL A 228 18.43 -16.61 -15.64
C VAL A 228 17.39 -17.31 -14.76
N ASP A 229 17.01 -18.54 -15.11
CA ASP A 229 16.03 -19.31 -14.34
C ASP A 229 16.56 -19.60 -12.93
N HIS A 230 17.87 -19.87 -12.78
CA HIS A 230 18.50 -20.03 -11.48
C HIS A 230 18.44 -18.76 -10.62
N ALA A 231 18.63 -17.58 -11.23
CA ALA A 231 18.57 -16.31 -10.53
C ALA A 231 17.12 -15.96 -10.12
N GLN A 232 16.13 -16.24 -10.97
CA GLN A 232 14.70 -16.10 -10.63
C GLN A 232 14.32 -16.98 -9.44
N VAL A 233 14.68 -18.26 -9.47
CA VAL A 233 14.41 -19.20 -8.37
C VAL A 233 15.10 -18.77 -7.08
N ALA A 234 16.33 -18.24 -7.14
CA ALA A 234 17.03 -17.73 -5.97
C ALA A 234 16.33 -16.49 -5.36
N HIS A 235 15.88 -15.56 -6.22
CA HIS A 235 15.12 -14.39 -5.77
C HIS A 235 13.81 -14.78 -5.09
N ALA A 236 13.05 -15.70 -5.70
CA ALA A 236 11.82 -16.23 -5.12
C ALA A 236 12.04 -16.88 -3.74
N ARG A 237 13.10 -17.68 -3.58
CA ARG A 237 13.46 -18.31 -2.29
C ARG A 237 13.77 -17.29 -1.19
N ASN A 238 14.48 -16.21 -1.53
CA ASN A 238 14.79 -15.16 -0.57
C ASN A 238 13.52 -14.44 -0.09
N LEU A 239 12.62 -14.10 -1.02
CA LEU A 239 11.35 -13.47 -0.67
C LEU A 239 10.48 -14.42 0.17
N TRP A 240 10.39 -15.71 -0.17
CA TRP A 240 9.70 -16.71 0.65
C TRP A 240 10.24 -16.77 2.08
N ALA A 241 11.56 -16.86 2.26
CA ALA A 241 12.17 -16.89 3.58
C ALA A 241 11.86 -15.61 4.39
N GLN A 242 11.66 -14.47 3.73
CA GLN A 242 11.24 -13.24 4.39
C GLN A 242 9.76 -13.25 4.76
N LEU A 243 8.88 -13.74 3.88
CA LEU A 243 7.45 -13.88 4.18
C LEU A 243 7.22 -14.80 5.39
N GLU A 244 7.98 -15.89 5.50
CA GLU A 244 7.96 -16.77 6.67
C GLU A 244 8.37 -16.03 7.96
N ARG A 245 9.41 -15.18 7.90
CA ARG A 245 9.81 -14.36 9.06
C ARG A 245 8.75 -13.33 9.44
N ILE A 246 8.11 -12.71 8.45
CA ILE A 246 7.02 -11.76 8.69
C ILE A 246 5.85 -12.45 9.38
N ALA A 247 5.51 -13.67 8.95
CA ALA A 247 4.45 -14.45 9.58
C ALA A 247 4.82 -14.95 11.00
N ALA A 248 6.11 -15.11 11.30
CA ALA A 248 6.59 -15.63 12.59
C ALA A 248 6.97 -14.56 13.62
N ALA A 249 7.18 -13.31 13.20
CA ALA A 249 7.55 -12.19 14.08
C ALA A 249 6.33 -11.52 14.76
N GLU A 250 5.13 -12.02 14.48
CA GLU A 250 3.83 -11.56 14.97
C GLU A 250 3.12 -12.70 15.71
#